data_AF-A0A8B6XMN5-F1
#
_entry.id   AF-A0A8B6XMN5-F1
#
_cell.length_a   1.000
_cell.length_b   1.000
_cell.length_c   1.000
_cell.angle_alpha   90.00
_cell.angle_beta   90.00
_cell.angle_gamma   90.00
#
_symmetry.space_group_name_H-M   'P 1'
#
loop_
_entity.id
_entity.type
_entity.pdbx_description
1 polymer ?
#
loop_
_entity_poly.entity_id
_entity_poly.type
_entity_poly.pdbx_seq_one_letter_code
_entity_poly.pdbx_strand_id
1 'polypeptide(L)'
;MAISKSDDDLIGLANNIVDKLNLSPSILTINQCNHFFFVQVYESILGEKPPGLNSSPVSIEDQIHNVQVVVDSLATDVLDMDLSHIDVQGIVQQNKVQVKNLLEVFDGLLDCLLEELNYEDNFYECTKNKGDDQTKINNSNQN
;
A
#
# COMPACT_ATOMS: atom_id res chain seq x y z
N MET A 1 -24.24 10.11 -10.90
CA MET A 1 -24.27 8.77 -11.53
C MET A 1 -22.85 8.23 -11.44
N ALA A 2 -22.57 7.35 -10.48
CA ALA A 2 -21.22 6.81 -10.31
C ALA A 2 -20.94 5.85 -11.48
N ILE A 3 -19.90 6.11 -12.26
CA ILE A 3 -19.43 5.19 -13.29
C ILE A 3 -18.80 4.01 -12.56
N SER A 4 -19.42 2.84 -12.60
CA SER A 4 -18.79 1.61 -12.13
C SER A 4 -17.59 1.33 -13.03
N LYS A 5 -16.38 1.41 -12.49
CA LYS A 5 -15.16 0.91 -13.15
C LYS A 5 -15.38 -0.54 -13.58
N SER A 6 -14.80 -0.91 -14.72
CA SER A 6 -14.88 -2.28 -15.23
C SER A 6 -14.06 -3.23 -14.36
N ASP A 7 -14.30 -4.54 -14.48
CA ASP A 7 -13.51 -5.53 -13.72
C ASP A 7 -12.02 -5.44 -14.08
N ASP A 8 -11.71 -5.14 -15.34
CA ASP A 8 -10.34 -4.96 -15.81
C ASP A 8 -9.63 -3.79 -15.11
N ASP A 9 -10.35 -2.69 -14.84
CA ASP A 9 -9.77 -1.56 -14.11
C ASP A 9 -9.46 -1.92 -12.64
N LEU A 10 -10.33 -2.73 -12.02
CA LEU A 10 -10.13 -3.19 -10.64
C LEU A 10 -8.99 -4.21 -10.56
N ILE A 11 -8.91 -5.11 -11.53
CA ILE A 11 -7.82 -6.06 -11.67
C ILE A 11 -6.51 -5.31 -11.91
N GLY A 12 -6.51 -4.26 -12.74
CA GLY A 12 -5.35 -3.39 -12.94
C GLY A 12 -4.89 -2.73 -11.64
N LEU A 13 -5.83 -2.16 -10.87
CA LEU A 13 -5.53 -1.57 -9.56
C LEU A 13 -4.97 -2.60 -8.57
N ALA A 14 -5.57 -3.78 -8.49
CA ALA A 14 -5.09 -4.84 -7.59
C ALA A 14 -3.70 -5.37 -8.00
N ASN A 15 -3.43 -5.51 -9.30
CA ASN A 15 -2.10 -5.90 -9.77
C ASN A 15 -1.05 -4.81 -9.51
N ASN A 16 -1.40 -3.52 -9.59
CA ASN A 16 -0.49 -2.44 -9.22
C ASN A 16 -0.01 -2.58 -7.76
N ILE A 17 -0.92 -2.90 -6.84
CA ILE A 17 -0.60 -3.16 -5.43
C ILE A 17 0.29 -4.40 -5.29
N VAL A 18 -0.06 -5.49 -5.97
CA VAL A 18 0.73 -6.74 -5.96
C VAL A 18 2.15 -6.50 -6.47
N ASP A 19 2.32 -5.75 -7.55
CA ASP A 19 3.61 -5.43 -8.15
C ASP A 19 4.45 -4.53 -7.24
N LYS A 20 3.86 -3.46 -6.68
CA LYS A 20 4.52 -2.58 -5.70
C LYS A 20 5.05 -3.36 -4.49
N LEU A 21 4.33 -4.40 -4.06
CA LEU A 21 4.69 -5.25 -2.93
C LEU A 21 5.52 -6.49 -3.30
N ASN A 22 5.84 -6.69 -4.59
CA ASN A 22 6.50 -7.89 -5.12
C ASN A 22 5.80 -9.20 -4.71
N LEU A 23 4.46 -9.16 -4.64
CA LEU A 23 3.64 -10.32 -4.31
C LEU A 23 3.42 -11.21 -5.52
N SER A 24 3.10 -12.48 -5.27
CA SER A 24 2.70 -13.43 -6.29
C SER A 24 1.61 -14.36 -5.77
N PRO A 25 0.70 -14.85 -6.62
CA PRO A 25 0.57 -14.61 -8.07
C PRO A 25 -0.19 -13.31 -8.41
N SER A 26 -0.15 -12.90 -9.69
CA SER A 26 -0.97 -11.81 -10.23
C SER A 26 -2.48 -12.09 -10.10
N ILE A 27 -3.25 -11.02 -10.01
CA ILE A 27 -4.70 -11.03 -9.96
C ILE A 27 -5.25 -11.17 -11.38
N LEU A 28 -6.00 -12.24 -11.62
CA LEU A 28 -6.66 -12.54 -12.89
C LEU A 28 -8.17 -12.25 -12.83
N THR A 29 -8.74 -12.28 -11.62
CA THR A 29 -10.16 -12.05 -11.36
C THR A 29 -10.33 -11.26 -10.08
N ILE A 30 -11.37 -10.43 -10.00
CA ILE A 30 -11.64 -9.64 -8.80
C ILE A 30 -11.90 -10.51 -7.56
N ASN A 31 -12.38 -11.74 -7.75
CA ASN A 31 -12.64 -12.71 -6.67
C ASN A 31 -11.39 -13.13 -5.89
N GLN A 32 -10.19 -12.89 -6.45
CA GLN A 32 -8.94 -13.09 -5.72
C GLN A 32 -8.69 -11.99 -4.68
N CYS A 33 -9.34 -10.83 -4.79
CA CYS A 33 -9.35 -9.76 -3.78
C CYS A 33 -10.33 -10.12 -2.63
N ASN A 34 -10.06 -11.23 -1.96
CA ASN A 34 -10.86 -11.74 -0.85
C ASN A 34 -10.25 -11.36 0.51
N HIS A 35 -10.86 -11.82 1.60
CA HIS A 35 -10.40 -11.50 2.95
C HIS A 35 -8.92 -11.88 3.22
N PHE A 36 -8.41 -12.96 2.62
CA PHE A 36 -6.99 -13.33 2.77
C PHE A 36 -6.08 -12.37 2.03
N PHE A 37 -6.47 -11.91 0.84
CA PHE A 37 -5.70 -10.94 0.07
C PHE A 37 -5.49 -9.65 0.84
N PHE A 38 -6.53 -9.08 1.45
CA PHE A 38 -6.38 -7.82 2.21
C PHE A 38 -5.53 -7.97 3.47
N VAL A 39 -5.60 -9.12 4.15
CA VAL A 39 -4.68 -9.43 5.26
C VAL A 39 -3.24 -9.54 4.76
N GLN A 40 -3.02 -10.20 3.63
CA GLN A 40 -1.69 -10.35 3.04
C GLN A 40 -1.10 -9.01 2.60
N VAL A 41 -1.90 -8.14 1.97
CA VAL A 41 -1.47 -6.79 1.58
C VAL A 41 -1.08 -5.98 2.81
N TYR A 42 -1.90 -5.98 3.86
CA TYR A 42 -1.57 -5.31 5.12
C TYR A 42 -0.24 -5.82 5.70
N GLU A 43 -0.10 -7.14 5.84
CA GLU A 43 1.10 -7.77 6.41
C GLU A 43 2.35 -7.47 5.57
N SER A 44 2.20 -7.35 4.26
CA SER A 44 3.32 -7.03 3.37
C SER A 44 3.76 -5.57 3.49
N ILE A 45 2.84 -4.66 3.80
CA ILE A 45 3.15 -3.23 3.99
C ILE A 45 3.79 -3.01 5.36
N LEU A 46 3.21 -3.55 6.43
CA LEU A 46 3.68 -3.29 7.80
C LEU A 46 4.71 -4.30 8.32
N GLY A 47 4.88 -5.43 7.65
CA GLY A 47 5.77 -6.52 8.08
C GLY A 47 5.18 -7.42 9.18
N GLU A 48 3.97 -7.13 9.65
CA GLU A 48 3.26 -7.94 10.64
C GLU A 48 1.74 -7.91 10.43
N LYS A 49 1.06 -8.88 11.05
CA LYS A 49 -0.40 -8.98 11.03
C LYS A 49 -1.03 -8.05 12.07
N PRO A 50 -2.22 -7.48 11.78
CA PRO A 50 -2.91 -6.66 12.77
C PRO A 50 -3.31 -7.52 13.98
N PRO A 51 -3.24 -6.96 15.20
CA PRO A 51 -3.62 -7.69 16.40
C PRO A 51 -5.11 -8.04 16.38
N GLY A 52 -5.45 -9.25 16.84
CA GLY A 52 -6.85 -9.69 16.94
C GLY A 52 -7.40 -10.46 15.73
N LEU A 53 -6.58 -10.74 14.71
CA LEU A 53 -6.98 -11.63 13.62
C LEU A 53 -7.32 -13.04 14.11
N ASN A 54 -8.40 -13.60 13.56
CA ASN A 54 -8.64 -15.02 13.62
C ASN A 54 -7.66 -15.74 12.67
N SER A 55 -6.80 -16.59 13.25
CA SER A 55 -5.78 -17.34 12.51
C SER A 55 -6.33 -18.48 11.64
N SER A 56 -7.59 -18.86 11.81
CA SER A 56 -8.25 -19.91 11.03
C SER A 56 -9.70 -19.51 10.72
N PRO A 57 -9.90 -18.50 9.84
CA PRO A 57 -11.24 -18.05 9.50
C PRO A 57 -11.94 -19.09 8.63
N VAL A 58 -12.99 -19.71 9.16
CA VAL A 58 -13.77 -20.75 8.45
C VAL A 58 -15.14 -20.23 8.05
N SER A 59 -15.77 -19.43 8.93
CA SER A 59 -17.09 -18.87 8.71
C SER A 59 -17.02 -17.52 8.00
N ILE A 60 -18.14 -17.10 7.40
CA ILE A 60 -18.28 -15.74 6.84
C ILE A 60 -18.07 -14.68 7.94
N GLU A 61 -18.52 -14.96 9.16
CA GLU A 61 -18.32 -14.07 10.31
C GLU A 61 -16.83 -13.90 10.63
N ASP A 62 -16.04 -14.97 10.59
CA ASP A 62 -14.59 -14.88 10.78
C ASP A 62 -13.91 -14.07 9.67
N GLN A 63 -14.40 -14.21 8.43
CA GLN A 63 -13.87 -13.45 7.29
C GLN A 63 -14.19 -11.96 7.43
N ILE A 64 -15.43 -11.63 7.83
CA ILE A 64 -15.86 -10.26 8.12
C ILE A 64 -15.02 -9.69 9.27
N HIS A 65 -14.85 -10.44 10.36
CA HIS A 65 -14.01 -10.06 11.50
C HIS A 65 -12.59 -9.74 11.06
N ASN A 66 -11.96 -10.61 10.25
CA ASN A 66 -10.60 -10.39 9.79
C ASN A 66 -10.45 -9.15 8.90
N VAL A 67 -11.40 -8.89 8.00
CA VAL A 67 -11.38 -7.67 7.18
C VAL A 67 -11.63 -6.43 8.06
N GLN A 68 -12.53 -6.52 9.04
CA GLN A 68 -12.79 -5.44 9.98
C GLN A 68 -11.54 -5.07 10.79
N VAL A 69 -10.81 -6.06 11.30
CA VAL A 69 -9.55 -5.83 12.03
C VAL A 69 -8.52 -5.10 11.17
N VAL A 70 -8.43 -5.43 9.87
CA VAL A 70 -7.57 -4.72 8.92
C VAL A 70 -8.02 -3.27 8.75
N VAL A 71 -9.32 -3.03 8.52
CA VAL A 71 -9.87 -1.68 8.32
C VAL A 71 -9.71 -0.83 9.57
N ASP A 72 -9.97 -1.38 10.76
CA ASP A 72 -9.85 -0.67 12.03
C ASP A 72 -8.40 -0.26 12.27
N SER A 73 -7.45 -1.17 12.09
CA SER A 73 -6.03 -0.84 12.27
C SER A 73 -5.54 0.17 11.24
N LEU A 74 -5.99 0.09 9.98
CA LEU A 74 -5.70 1.13 9.00
C LEU A 74 -6.24 2.49 9.44
N ALA A 75 -7.48 2.54 9.92
CA ALA A 75 -8.14 3.77 10.34
C ALA A 75 -7.46 4.41 11.56
N THR A 76 -7.08 3.63 12.57
CA THR A 76 -6.58 4.15 13.86
C THR A 76 -5.07 4.22 13.95
N ASP A 77 -4.37 3.20 13.44
CA ASP A 77 -2.95 3.01 13.74
C ASP A 77 -2.03 3.46 12.59
N VAL A 78 -2.53 3.37 11.35
CA VAL A 78 -1.71 3.60 10.15
C VAL A 78 -2.00 4.97 9.52
N LEU A 79 -3.28 5.26 9.26
CA LEU A 79 -3.68 6.45 8.48
C LEU A 79 -4.22 7.59 9.35
N ASP A 80 -4.71 7.29 10.56
CA ASP A 80 -5.47 8.24 11.39
C ASP A 80 -6.62 8.91 10.60
N MET A 81 -7.42 8.09 9.92
CA MET A 81 -8.51 8.54 9.04
C MET A 81 -9.81 7.75 9.26
N ASP A 82 -10.93 8.41 9.02
CA ASP A 82 -12.25 7.76 9.06
C ASP A 82 -12.48 6.87 7.82
N LEU A 83 -12.55 5.55 8.04
CA LEU A 83 -12.86 4.54 7.03
C LEU A 83 -14.26 3.94 7.19
N SER A 84 -15.17 4.59 7.93
CA SER A 84 -16.54 4.11 8.19
C SER A 84 -17.40 3.89 6.94
N HIS A 85 -17.01 4.46 5.80
CA HIS A 85 -17.67 4.27 4.52
C HIS A 85 -17.35 2.92 3.86
N ILE A 86 -16.37 2.17 4.37
CA ILE A 86 -16.01 0.84 3.91
C ILE A 86 -16.96 -0.18 4.53
N ASP A 87 -17.77 -0.81 3.68
CA ASP A 87 -18.64 -1.92 4.09
C ASP A 87 -17.87 -3.25 3.94
N VAL A 88 -17.35 -3.73 5.07
CA VAL A 88 -16.58 -4.98 5.16
C VAL A 88 -17.39 -6.21 4.76
N GLN A 89 -18.71 -6.22 5.01
CA GLN A 89 -19.56 -7.32 4.59
C GLN A 89 -19.67 -7.36 3.07
N GLY A 90 -19.81 -6.18 2.44
CA GLY A 90 -19.76 -6.03 0.99
C GLY A 90 -18.45 -6.56 0.39
N ILE A 91 -17.31 -6.34 1.05
CA ILE A 91 -16.01 -6.86 0.60
C ILE A 91 -15.99 -8.39 0.62
N VAL A 92 -16.41 -9.01 1.74
CA VAL A 92 -16.46 -10.49 1.85
C VAL A 92 -17.42 -11.09 0.83
N GLN A 93 -18.52 -10.38 0.52
CA GLN A 93 -19.48 -10.76 -0.51
C GLN A 93 -19.05 -10.41 -1.94
N GLN A 94 -17.82 -9.93 -2.15
CA GLN A 94 -17.25 -9.57 -3.46
C GLN A 94 -18.05 -8.46 -4.17
N ASN A 95 -18.59 -7.52 -3.41
CA ASN A 95 -19.15 -6.28 -3.97
C ASN A 95 -18.01 -5.43 -4.54
N LYS A 96 -18.00 -5.29 -5.86
CA LYS A 96 -16.97 -4.58 -6.63
C LYS A 96 -16.70 -3.15 -6.14
N VAL A 97 -17.74 -2.43 -5.70
CA VAL A 97 -17.58 -1.07 -5.18
C VAL A 97 -16.82 -1.08 -3.86
N GLN A 98 -17.14 -2.02 -2.98
CA GLN A 98 -16.49 -2.10 -1.66
C GLN A 98 -15.06 -2.66 -1.76
N VAL A 99 -14.84 -3.66 -2.63
CA VAL A 99 -13.50 -4.13 -2.96
C VAL A 99 -12.64 -3.00 -3.52
N LYS A 100 -13.19 -2.20 -4.45
CA LYS A 100 -12.52 -1.00 -4.98
C LYS A 100 -12.13 -0.02 -3.88
N ASN A 101 -13.06 0.30 -2.99
CA ASN A 101 -12.81 1.29 -1.93
C ASN A 101 -11.59 0.89 -1.08
N LEU A 102 -11.51 -0.39 -0.67
CA LEU A 102 -10.38 -0.85 0.11
C LEU A 102 -9.09 -0.95 -0.70
N LEU A 103 -9.15 -1.34 -1.99
CA LEU A 103 -7.99 -1.30 -2.88
C LEU A 103 -7.45 0.13 -3.03
N GLU A 104 -8.32 1.14 -3.16
CA GLU A 104 -7.90 2.55 -3.29
C GLU A 104 -7.23 3.08 -2.02
N VAL A 105 -7.68 2.64 -0.84
CA VAL A 105 -7.01 2.95 0.43
C VAL A 105 -5.59 2.38 0.45
N PHE A 106 -5.42 1.10 0.07
CA PHE A 106 -4.10 0.48 0.03
C PHE A 106 -3.17 1.07 -1.04
N ASP A 107 -3.69 1.34 -2.23
CA ASP A 107 -2.91 1.94 -3.33
C ASP A 107 -2.41 3.33 -2.93
N GLY A 108 -3.27 4.16 -2.33
CA GLY A 108 -2.92 5.48 -1.82
C GLY A 108 -1.90 5.42 -0.67
N LEU A 109 -2.08 4.50 0.28
CA LEU A 109 -1.09 4.28 1.35
C LEU A 109 0.28 3.92 0.78
N LEU A 110 0.32 3.00 -0.19
CA LEU A 110 1.57 2.59 -0.84
C LEU A 110 2.22 3.74 -1.61
N ASP A 111 1.44 4.56 -2.32
CA ASP A 111 1.97 5.73 -3.02
C ASP A 111 2.63 6.70 -2.05
N CYS A 112 1.99 7.00 -0.91
CA CYS A 112 2.58 7.85 0.12
C CYS A 112 3.90 7.28 0.66
N LEU A 113 3.95 5.98 0.99
CA LEU A 113 5.16 5.34 1.51
C LEU A 113 6.30 5.34 0.47
N LEU A 114 6.00 5.04 -0.80
CA LEU A 114 7.00 5.04 -1.87
C LEU A 114 7.51 6.45 -2.18
N GLU A 115 6.65 7.46 -2.12
CA GLU A 115 7.06 8.86 -2.26
C GLU A 115 8.06 9.23 -1.15
N GLU A 116 7.74 8.94 0.12
CA GLU A 116 8.62 9.23 1.26
C GLU A 116 10.00 8.56 1.13
N LEU A 117 10.06 7.28 0.72
CA LEU A 117 11.32 6.57 0.49
C LEU A 117 12.16 7.21 -0.61
N ASN A 118 11.52 7.61 -1.71
CA ASN A 118 12.21 8.27 -2.81
C ASN A 118 12.72 9.67 -2.39
N TYR A 119 11.99 10.41 -1.55
CA TYR A 119 12.46 11.70 -1.05
C TYR A 119 13.72 11.57 -0.19
N GLU A 120 13.77 10.56 0.69
CA GLU A 120 14.95 10.28 1.51
C GLU A 120 16.17 9.94 0.64
N ASP A 121 16.04 9.02 -0.33
CA ASP A 121 17.14 8.64 -1.22
C ASP A 121 17.72 9.83 -2.01
N ASN A 122 16.84 10.70 -2.53
CA ASN A 122 17.25 11.90 -3.27
C ASN A 122 17.90 12.97 -2.37
N PHE A 123 17.52 13.05 -1.08
CA PHE A 123 18.13 13.97 -0.13
C PHE A 123 19.60 13.60 0.16
N TYR A 124 19.90 12.30 0.33
CA TYR A 124 21.28 11.85 0.53
C TYR A 124 22.17 12.08 -0.70
N GLU A 125 21.64 11.98 -1.92
CA GLU A 125 22.41 12.20 -3.15
C GLU A 125 22.80 13.69 -3.35
N CYS A 126 21.94 14.63 -2.94
CA CYS A 126 22.23 16.08 -2.99
C CYS A 126 23.38 16.49 -2.05
N THR A 127 23.57 15.79 -0.92
CA THR A 127 24.61 16.12 0.05
C THR A 127 26.02 15.63 -0.34
N LYS A 128 26.13 14.64 -1.24
CA LYS A 128 27.44 14.15 -1.72
C LYS A 128 28.10 15.04 -2.78
N ASN A 129 27.34 15.92 -3.44
CA ASN A 129 27.84 16.77 -4.52
C ASN A 129 28.35 18.16 -4.08
N LYS A 130 28.60 18.38 -2.77
CA LYS A 130 29.14 19.65 -2.22
C LYS A 130 30.54 19.55 -1.61
N GLY A 131 31.33 18.55 -1.98
CA GLY A 131 32.75 18.48 -1.63
C GLY A 131 33.55 18.16 -2.88
N ASP A 132 34.16 19.19 -3.48
CA ASP A 132 35.47 19.14 -4.19
C ASP A 132 35.74 20.41 -5.01
N ASP A 133 35.44 21.60 -4.49
CA ASP A 133 35.95 22.86 -5.04
C ASP A 133 36.79 23.59 -3.98
N GLN A 134 37.90 22.96 -3.62
CA GLN A 134 38.98 23.58 -2.86
C GLN A 134 40.28 23.61 -3.68
N THR A 135 40.54 24.81 -4.19
CA THR A 135 41.85 25.47 -4.17
C THR A 135 42.94 24.96 -5.11
N LYS A 136 43.03 25.57 -6.30
CA LYS A 136 44.34 25.95 -6.86
C LYS A 136 44.33 27.41 -7.28
N ILE A 137 44.43 28.27 -6.28
CA ILE A 137 44.80 29.68 -6.44
C ILE A 137 46.25 29.82 -5.96
N ASN A 138 47.11 30.34 -6.86
CA ASN A 138 48.43 30.97 -6.64
C ASN A 138 49.63 30.05 -6.35
N ASN A 139 50.88 30.30 -6.78
CA ASN A 139 51.51 31.27 -7.69
C ASN A 139 53.01 30.90 -7.80
N SER A 140 53.69 31.48 -8.80
CA SER A 140 55.12 31.87 -8.84
C SER A 140 56.19 30.90 -9.36
N ASN A 141 56.66 31.23 -10.58
CA ASN A 141 58.01 31.72 -10.92
C ASN A 141 59.30 30.94 -10.56
N GLN A 142 60.19 30.91 -11.57
CA GLN A 142 61.66 30.69 -11.57
C GLN A 142 62.11 29.22 -11.45
N ASN A 143 62.93 28.66 -12.35
CA ASN A 143 64.01 29.18 -13.20
C ASN A 143 63.92 28.67 -14.65
#